data_AF-A0A1C3F8R6-F1
#
_entry.id   AF-A0A1C3F8R6-F1
#
_cell.length_a   1.000
_cell.length_b   1.000
_cell.length_c   1.000
_cell.angle_alpha   90.00
_cell.angle_beta   90.00
_cell.angle_gamma   90.00
#
_symmetry.space_group_name_H-M   'P 1'
#
loop_
_entity.id
_entity.type
_entity.pdbx_description
1 polymer ?
#
loop_
_entity_poly.entity_id
_entity_poly.type
_entity_poly.pdbx_seq_one_letter_code
_entity_poly.pdbx_strand_id
1 'polypeptide(L)' 'MNTDLIRENLAILSGLTPNTTTSMQKDMAAGKTSEIDELIYDVVRIADNCGIELSNYRKIATYFGYK' A
#
# COMPACT_ATOMS: atom_id res chain seq x y z
N MET A 1 -8.39 13.06 -21.90
CA MET A 1 -7.65 12.39 -20.81
C MET A 1 -8.25 11.02 -20.61
N ASN A 2 -7.75 9.98 -21.30
CA ASN A 2 -8.20 8.60 -21.08
C ASN A 2 -6.94 7.75 -20.91
N THR A 3 -6.33 7.91 -19.74
CA THR A 3 -5.12 7.20 -19.37
C THR A 3 -5.52 5.97 -18.58
N ASP A 4 -5.14 4.79 -19.07
CA ASP A 4 -5.30 3.53 -18.35
C ASP A 4 -4.23 3.46 -17.24
N LEU A 5 -4.60 4.00 -16.07
CA LEU A 5 -3.73 4.05 -14.90
C LEU A 5 -3.23 2.66 -14.48
N ILE A 6 -4.02 1.61 -14.70
CA ILE A 6 -3.62 0.25 -14.33
C ILE A 6 -2.50 -0.20 -15.25
N ARG A 7 -2.69 -0.06 -16.57
CA ARG A 7 -1.68 -0.46 -17.56
C ARG A 7 -0.38 0.31 -17.38
N GLU A 8 -0.44 1.62 -17.15
CA GLU A 8 0.76 2.43 -16.95
C GLU A 8 1.51 2.06 -15.68
N ASN A 9 0.81 1.91 -14.56
CA ASN A 9 1.44 1.52 -13.30
C ASN A 9 2.08 0.12 -13.39
N LEU A 10 1.41 -0.84 -14.05
CA LEU A 10 1.97 -2.17 -14.27
C LEU A 10 3.18 -2.14 -15.21
N ALA A 11 3.18 -1.29 -16.24
CA ALA A 11 4.33 -1.12 -17.12
C ALA A 11 5.55 -0.58 -16.36
N ILE A 12 5.36 0.41 -15.48
CA ILE A 12 6.42 0.92 -14.61
C ILE A 12 6.95 -0.20 -13.71
N LEU A 13 6.05 -0.91 -13.01
CA LEU A 13 6.42 -2.01 -12.12
C LEU A 13 7.20 -3.12 -12.85
N SER A 14 6.81 -3.45 -14.09
CA SER A 14 7.48 -4.47 -14.90
C SER A 14 8.91 -4.12 -15.29
N GLY A 15 9.25 -2.83 -15.33
CA GLY A 15 10.59 -2.34 -15.62
C GLY A 15 11.51 -2.27 -14.39
N LEU A 16 10.98 -2.48 -13.18
CA LEU A 16 11.78 -2.43 -11.95
C LEU A 16 12.60 -3.71 -11.79
N THR A 17 13.81 -3.56 -11.25
CA THR A 17 14.63 -4.72 -10.90
C THR A 17 14.05 -5.44 -9.67
N PRO A 18 14.30 -6.75 -9.49
CA PRO A 18 13.84 -7.47 -8.30
C PRO A 18 14.31 -6.87 -6.97
N ASN A 19 15.39 -6.10 -6.99
CA ASN A 19 15.99 -5.47 -5.81
C ASN A 19 15.50 -4.04 -5.58
N THR A 20 14.57 -3.54 -6.40
CA THR A 20 14.01 -2.20 -6.22
C THR A 20 13.09 -2.20 -5.00
N THR A 21 13.37 -1.31 -4.05
CA THR A 21 12.61 -1.17 -2.80
C THR A 21 12.01 0.22 -2.66
N THR A 22 10.81 0.31 -2.08
CA THR A 22 10.17 1.59 -1.70
C THR A 22 10.78 2.17 -0.41
N SER A 23 10.44 3.41 -0.06
CA SER A 23 10.87 4.03 1.19
C SER A 23 10.38 3.24 2.41
N MET A 24 9.08 2.99 2.49
CA MET A 24 8.46 2.17 3.54
C MET A 24 9.15 0.81 3.70
N GLN A 25 9.43 0.08 2.61
CA GLN A 25 10.10 -1.23 2.69
C GLN A 25 11.50 -1.12 3.33
N LYS A 26 12.24 -0.06 3.04
CA LYS A 26 13.55 0.19 3.64
C LYS A 26 13.44 0.53 5.13
N ASP A 27 12.47 1.35 5.52
CA ASP A 27 12.26 1.70 6.93
C ASP A 27 11.83 0.49 7.77
N MET A 28 10.96 -0.36 7.22
CA MET A 28 10.57 -1.63 7.84
C MET A 28 11.77 -2.58 8.00
N ALA A 29 12.58 -2.73 6.95
CA ALA A 29 13.78 -3.58 7.01
C ALA A 29 14.81 -3.07 8.02
N ALA A 30 14.88 -1.75 8.25
CA ALA A 30 15.76 -1.13 9.23
C ALA A 30 15.17 -1.09 10.66
N GLY A 31 13.96 -1.62 10.87
CA GLY A 31 13.27 -1.58 12.18
C GLY A 31 12.87 -0.17 12.62
N LYS A 32 12.80 0.79 11.70
CA LYS A 32 12.36 2.15 11.97
C LYS A 32 10.84 2.23 11.99
N THR A 33 10.31 3.32 12.53
CA THR A 33 8.91 3.69 12.36
C THR A 33 8.61 3.81 10.87
N SER A 34 7.78 2.92 10.33
CA SER A 34 7.32 2.94 8.94
C SER A 34 6.01 3.71 8.81
N GLU A 35 5.74 4.26 7.63
CA GLU A 35 4.50 4.98 7.28
C GLU A 35 3.25 4.04 7.17
N ILE A 36 3.25 2.88 7.84
CA ILE A 36 2.22 1.85 7.68
C ILE A 36 0.86 2.29 8.22
N ASP A 37 0.87 3.06 9.29
CA ASP A 37 -0.35 3.62 9.85
C ASP A 37 -1.01 4.55 8.82
N GLU A 38 -0.25 5.49 8.28
CA GLU A 38 -0.73 6.51 7.34
C GLU A 38 -1.12 5.91 5.96
N LEU A 39 -0.32 4.98 5.43
CA LEU A 39 -0.57 4.43 4.09
C LEU A 39 -1.61 3.30 4.07
N ILE A 40 -1.79 2.57 5.17
CA ILE A 40 -2.64 1.36 5.20
C ILE A 40 -3.76 1.49 6.23
N TYR A 41 -3.43 1.74 7.49
CA TYR A 41 -4.42 1.68 8.58
C TYR A 41 -5.40 2.84 8.53
N ASP A 42 -4.93 4.05 8.25
CA ASP A 42 -5.76 5.24 8.06
C ASP A 42 -6.74 5.08 6.93
N VAL A 43 -6.30 4.50 5.82
CA VAL A 43 -7.16 4.22 4.67
C VAL A 43 -8.30 3.29 5.06
N VAL A 44 -8.03 2.24 5.86
CA VAL A 44 -9.07 1.35 6.39
C VAL A 44 -10.00 2.10 7.36
N ARG A 45 -9.47 2.90 8.29
CA ARG A 45 -10.29 3.69 9.24
C ARG A 45 -11.22 4.67 8.52
N ILE A 46 -10.72 5.36 7.50
CA ILE A 46 -11.51 6.30 6.69
C ILE A 46 -12.59 5.55 5.92
N ALA A 47 -12.26 4.42 5.29
CA ALA A 47 -13.23 3.61 4.56
C ALA A 47 -14.36 3.11 5.47
N ASP A 48 -14.03 2.67 6.69
CA ASP A 48 -15.03 2.24 7.69
C ASP A 48 -15.96 3.38 8.09
N ASN A 49 -15.43 4.58 8.32
CA ASN A 49 -16.23 5.77 8.61
C ASN A 49 -17.14 6.18 7.44
N CYS A 50 -16.75 5.87 6.21
CA CYS A 50 -17.52 6.14 5.00
C CYS A 50 -18.45 4.98 4.61
N GLY A 51 -18.41 3.83 5.29
CA GLY A 51 -19.15 2.62 4.90
C GLY A 51 -18.69 2.02 3.57
N ILE A 52 -17.42 2.22 3.19
CA ILE A 52 -16.82 1.73 1.94
C ILE A 52 -16.04 0.44 2.19
N GLU A 53 -16.27 -0.57 1.35
CA GLU A 53 -15.52 -1.83 1.38
C GLU A 53 -14.20 -1.69 0.63
N LEU A 54 -13.08 -2.01 1.30
CA LEU A 54 -11.74 -2.07 0.69
C LEU A 54 -11.06 -3.41 0.97
N SER A 55 -11.54 -4.47 0.32
CA SER A 55 -11.09 -5.85 0.55
C SER A 55 -9.57 -6.04 0.51
N ASN A 56 -8.90 -5.42 -0.46
CA ASN A 56 -7.44 -5.54 -0.59
C ASN A 56 -6.69 -4.79 0.52
N TYR A 57 -7.11 -3.57 0.87
CA TYR A 57 -6.49 -2.84 1.98
C TYR A 57 -6.67 -3.59 3.30
N ARG A 58 -7.86 -4.15 3.55
CA ARG A 58 -8.12 -4.91 4.79
C ARG A 58 -7.24 -6.17 4.88
N LYS A 59 -7.07 -6.91 3.78
CA LYS A 59 -6.14 -8.04 3.72
C LYS A 59 -4.70 -7.64 4.04
N ILE A 60 -4.22 -6.53 3.46
CA ILE A 60 -2.87 -6.00 3.70
C ILE A 60 -2.74 -5.54 5.15
N ALA A 61 -3.73 -4.81 5.67
CA ALA A 61 -3.74 -4.33 7.05
C ALA A 61 -3.65 -5.49 8.05
N THR A 62 -4.48 -6.53 7.87
CA THR A 62 -4.46 -7.72 8.71
C THR A 62 -3.12 -8.46 8.63
N TYR A 63 -2.51 -8.56 7.45
CA TYR A 63 -1.18 -9.16 7.29
C TYR A 63 -0.12 -8.46 8.16
N PHE A 64 -0.23 -7.14 8.33
CA PHE A 64 0.66 -6.36 9.17
C PHE A 64 0.21 -6.22 10.64
N GLY A 65 -0.87 -6.90 11.03
CA GLY A 65 -1.30 -6.98 12.43
C GLY A 65 -2.34 -5.94 12.85
N TYR A 66 -3.00 -5.26 11.90
CA TYR A 66 -4.16 -4.42 12.19
C TYR A 66 -5.31 -5.27 12.77
N LYS A 67 -5.91 -4.80 13.87
CA LYS A 67 -6.98 -5.47 14.61
C LYS A 67 -8.23 -4.62 14.66
#